data_AF-A0A1B6GHS1-F1
#
_entry.id   AF-A0A1B6GHS1-F1
#
_cell.length_a   1.000
_cell.length_b   1.000
_cell.length_c   1.000
_cell.angle_alpha   90.00
_cell.angle_beta   90.00
_cell.angle_gamma   90.00
#
_symmetry.space_group_name_H-M   'P 1'
#
loop_
_entity.id
_entity.type
_entity.pdbx_description
1 polymer ?
#
loop_
_entity_poly.entity_id
_entity_poly.type
_entity_poly.pdbx_seq_one_letter_code
_entity_poly.pdbx_strand_id
1 'polypeptide(L)'
;VLNLGEQAYTSHHVVTLYNSNVVFNRKGVVVARYRKIHLNKYENTAVPDEAPVYFDSDFGVRFGLFTGFDIVFQNPGLDMINKYNITHFIYTAAWFSEMPFQTAIQE
;
A
#
# COMPACT_ATOMS: atom_id res chain seq x y z
N VAL A 1 -10.24 4.04 -2.74
CA VAL A 1 -9.18 3.51 -1.85
C VAL A 1 -8.85 4.59 -0.84
N LEU A 2 -8.70 4.24 0.43
CA LEU A 2 -8.38 5.17 1.51
C LEU A 2 -7.13 4.70 2.25
N ASN A 3 -6.24 5.62 2.58
CA ASN A 3 -5.12 5.36 3.48
C ASN A 3 -5.50 5.80 4.90
N LEU A 4 -5.30 4.92 5.89
CA LEU A 4 -5.67 5.15 7.29
C LEU A 4 -4.72 4.42 8.25
N GLY A 5 -4.72 4.83 9.52
CA GLY A 5 -4.06 4.10 10.59
C GLY A 5 -4.91 2.91 11.04
N GLU A 6 -4.32 1.72 11.10
CA GLU A 6 -4.97 0.48 11.55
C GLU A 6 -4.40 0.03 12.89
N GLN A 7 -5.27 -0.32 13.83
CA GLN A 7 -4.91 -1.00 15.08
C GLN A 7 -5.18 -2.50 14.95
N ALA A 8 -4.18 -3.32 15.27
CA ALA A 8 -4.30 -4.77 15.37
C ALA A 8 -4.00 -5.23 16.81
N TYR A 9 -4.84 -6.11 17.33
CA TYR A 9 -4.66 -6.71 18.65
C TYR A 9 -4.06 -8.11 18.48
N THR A 10 -2.97 -8.38 19.19
CA THR A 10 -2.45 -9.74 19.32
C THR A 10 -3.11 -10.46 20.49
N SER A 11 -2.99 -11.79 20.54
CA SER A 11 -3.51 -12.64 21.63
C SER A 11 -3.04 -12.21 23.04
N HIS A 12 -1.94 -11.46 23.11
CA HIS A 12 -1.36 -10.95 24.35
C HIS A 12 -1.75 -9.50 24.68
N HIS A 13 -2.81 -8.95 24.06
CA HIS A 13 -3.25 -7.56 24.22
C HIS A 13 -2.21 -6.50 23.83
N VAL A 14 -1.16 -6.88 23.08
CA VAL A 14 -0.24 -5.92 22.50
C VAL A 14 -0.91 -5.31 21.27
N VAL A 15 -0.98 -3.98 21.24
CA VAL A 15 -1.52 -3.19 20.14
C VAL A 15 -0.40 -2.88 19.16
N THR A 16 -0.61 -3.25 17.90
CA THR A 16 0.29 -2.92 16.79
C THR A 16 -0.41 -1.95 15.84
N LEU A 17 0.28 -0.88 15.46
CA LEU A 17 -0.23 0.13 14.53
C LEU A 17 0.33 -0.10 13.13
N TYR A 18 -0.49 0.03 12.10
CA TYR A 18 -0.07 -0.07 10.70
C TYR A 18 -0.55 1.14 9.89
N ASN A 19 0.23 1.51 8.87
CA ASN A 19 -0.21 2.39 7.80
C ASN A 19 -0.89 1.52 6.74
N SER A 20 -2.20 1.69 6.52
CA SER A 20 -3.00 0.74 5.75
C SER A 20 -3.81 1.40 4.65
N ASN A 21 -3.73 0.85 3.44
CA ASN A 21 -4.68 1.10 2.36
C ASN A 21 -5.87 0.14 2.45
N VAL A 22 -7.07 0.69 2.47
CA VAL A 22 -8.33 -0.07 2.48
C VAL A 22 -9.12 0.23 1.21
N VAL A 23 -9.57 -0.83 0.55
CA VAL A 23 -10.37 -0.74 -0.68
C VAL A 23 -11.80 -1.16 -0.38
N PHE A 24 -12.75 -0.28 -0.67
CA PHE A 24 -14.18 -0.56 -0.61
C PHE A 24 -14.73 -0.73 -2.02
N ASN A 25 -15.58 -1.73 -2.23
CA ASN A 25 -16.34 -1.86 -3.47
C ASN A 25 -17.57 -0.94 -3.48
N ARG A 26 -18.35 -0.96 -4.57
CA ARG A 26 -19.57 -0.14 -4.73
C ARG A 26 -20.67 -0.41 -3.69
N LYS A 27 -20.61 -1.55 -3.00
CA LYS A 27 -21.54 -1.92 -1.92
C LYS A 27 -21.01 -1.50 -0.54
N GLY A 28 -19.87 -0.83 -0.46
CA GLY A 28 -19.22 -0.43 0.80
C GLY A 28 -18.54 -1.59 1.53
N VAL A 29 -18.29 -2.72 0.87
CA VAL A 29 -17.59 -3.87 1.48
C VAL A 29 -16.08 -3.74 1.26
N VAL A 30 -15.29 -4.02 2.30
CA VAL A 30 -13.83 -4.10 2.20
C VAL A 30 -13.43 -5.29 1.33
N VAL A 31 -12.76 -5.04 0.20
CA VAL A 31 -12.32 -6.08 -0.75
C VAL A 31 -10.81 -6.27 -0.78
N ALA A 32 -10.05 -5.32 -0.24
CA ALA A 32 -8.61 -5.47 -0.02
C ALA A 32 -8.14 -4.57 1.11
N ARG A 33 -7.09 -5.03 1.80
CA ARG A 33 -6.37 -4.29 2.83
C ARG A 33 -4.88 -4.53 2.63
N TYR A 34 -4.14 -3.46 2.37
CA TYR A 34 -2.68 -3.49 2.24
C TYR A 34 -2.07 -2.72 3.40
N ARG A 35 -1.06 -3.29 4.07
CA ARG A 35 -0.27 -2.63 5.11
C ARG A 35 1.09 -2.26 4.53
N LYS A 36 1.53 -1.02 4.70
CA LYS A 36 2.79 -0.51 4.17
C LYS A 36 3.97 -1.34 4.67
N ILE A 37 4.89 -1.66 3.78
CA ILE A 37 6.04 -2.51 4.11
C ILE A 37 7.38 -1.75 4.13
N HIS A 38 7.49 -0.62 3.43
CA HIS A 38 8.65 0.28 3.50
C HIS A 38 8.31 1.58 4.21
N LEU A 39 8.72 1.69 5.47
CA LEU A 39 8.55 2.92 6.25
C LEU A 39 9.61 3.95 5.89
N ASN A 40 9.21 5.22 5.85
CA ASN A 40 10.15 6.33 5.82
C ASN A 40 10.63 6.66 7.25
N LYS A 41 11.65 7.51 7.36
CA LYS A 41 12.25 7.92 8.64
C LYS A 41 11.31 8.66 9.61
N TYR A 42 10.12 9.06 9.18
CA TYR A 42 9.15 9.81 9.97
C TYR A 42 7.93 8.97 10.39
N GLU A 43 7.92 7.68 10.05
CA GLU A 43 6.83 6.76 10.38
C GLU A 43 7.22 5.83 11.53
N ASN A 44 6.29 5.62 12.47
CA ASN A 44 6.48 4.76 13.66
C ASN A 44 5.44 3.63 13.74
N THR A 45 4.92 3.18 12.60
CA THR A 45 4.05 2.00 12.52
C THR A 45 4.87 0.72 12.41
N ALA A 46 4.25 -0.44 12.58
CA ALA A 46 4.88 -1.72 12.30
C ALA A 46 4.88 -2.04 10.81
N VAL A 47 5.82 -2.91 10.43
CA VAL A 47 5.90 -3.53 9.11
C VAL A 47 5.26 -4.93 9.21
N PRO A 48 4.33 -5.30 8.32
CA PRO A 48 3.75 -6.64 8.31
C PRO A 48 4.72 -7.65 7.68
N ASP A 49 4.51 -8.95 7.95
CA ASP A 49 5.20 -10.03 7.23
C ASP A 49 4.56 -10.33 5.85
N GLU A 50 3.47 -9.65 5.50
CA GLU A 50 2.64 -9.93 4.32
C GLU A 50 2.89 -8.94 3.17
N ALA A 51 3.19 -9.47 1.97
CA ALA A 51 3.09 -8.78 0.67
C ALA A 51 3.18 -9.82 -0.48
N PRO A 52 2.55 -9.62 -1.66
CA PRO A 52 1.83 -8.43 -2.14
C PRO A 52 0.28 -8.52 -2.07
N VAL A 53 -0.40 -7.37 -2.21
CA VAL A 53 -1.88 -7.27 -2.19
C VAL A 53 -2.42 -6.64 -3.47
N TYR A 54 -3.43 -7.28 -4.07
CA TYR A 54 -4.15 -6.79 -5.24
C TYR A 54 -5.63 -7.21 -5.18
N PHE A 55 -6.48 -6.57 -5.98
CA PHE A 55 -7.91 -6.91 -6.09
C PHE A 55 -8.42 -6.75 -7.52
N ASP A 56 -9.48 -7.50 -7.85
CA ASP A 56 -10.19 -7.39 -9.13
C ASP A 56 -11.37 -6.43 -9.01
N SER A 57 -11.51 -5.51 -9.97
CA SER A 57 -12.64 -4.59 -10.05
C SER A 57 -13.83 -5.19 -10.78
N ASP A 58 -15.02 -4.62 -10.58
CA ASP A 58 -16.24 -4.98 -11.31
C ASP A 58 -16.28 -4.48 -12.76
N PHE A 59 -15.22 -3.79 -13.20
CA PHE A 59 -14.99 -3.34 -14.58
C PHE A 59 -13.78 -4.05 -15.22
N GLY A 60 -13.35 -5.19 -14.67
CA GLY A 60 -12.40 -6.09 -15.32
C GLY A 60 -10.93 -5.69 -15.22
N VAL A 61 -10.57 -4.81 -14.28
CA VAL A 61 -9.19 -4.39 -14.05
C VAL A 61 -8.70 -4.92 -12.71
N ARG A 62 -7.53 -5.58 -12.72
CA ARG A 62 -6.81 -5.97 -11.51
C ARG A 62 -5.87 -4.87 -11.07
N PHE A 63 -6.06 -4.36 -9.85
CA PHE A 63 -5.23 -3.31 -9.27
C PHE A 63 -4.31 -3.86 -8.19
N GLY A 64 -3.01 -3.56 -8.31
CA GLY A 64 -2.04 -3.70 -7.22
C GLY A 64 -2.07 -2.51 -6.27
N LEU A 65 -1.74 -2.76 -5.00
CA LEU A 65 -1.69 -1.75 -3.95
C LEU A 65 -0.27 -1.60 -3.42
N PHE A 66 0.20 -0.36 -3.33
CA PHE A 66 1.37 0.03 -2.54
C PHE A 66 1.25 1.51 -2.13
N THR A 67 2.08 1.98 -1.19
CA THR A 67 1.92 3.35 -0.66
C THR A 67 3.24 4.05 -0.37
N GLY A 68 3.30 5.34 -0.70
CA GLY A 68 4.42 6.24 -0.44
C GLY A 68 5.78 5.62 -0.78
N PHE A 69 6.59 5.42 0.25
CA PHE A 69 7.98 5.00 0.11
C PHE A 69 8.15 3.60 -0.48
N ASP A 70 7.10 2.78 -0.59
CA ASP A 70 7.16 1.49 -1.29
C ASP A 70 7.61 1.63 -2.76
N ILE A 71 7.35 2.77 -3.41
CA ILE A 71 7.62 2.95 -4.86
C ILE A 71 9.11 2.85 -5.23
N VAL A 72 10.01 3.12 -4.28
CA VAL A 72 11.46 3.11 -4.54
C VAL A 72 12.13 1.76 -4.24
N PHE A 73 11.36 0.75 -3.83
CA PHE A 73 11.84 -0.60 -3.54
C PHE A 73 11.35 -1.61 -4.57
N GLN A 74 12.04 -2.76 -4.65
CA GLN A 74 11.65 -3.83 -5.57
C GLN A 74 10.31 -4.48 -5.18
N ASN A 75 10.13 -4.81 -3.90
CA ASN A 75 8.86 -5.28 -3.36
C ASN A 75 8.04 -4.06 -2.89
N PRO A 76 6.69 -4.06 -2.99
CA PRO A 76 5.88 -5.05 -3.69
C PRO A 76 5.74 -4.75 -5.19
N GLY A 77 6.20 -3.59 -5.67
CA GLY A 77 5.94 -3.10 -7.04
C GLY A 77 6.41 -4.03 -8.15
N LEU A 78 7.72 -4.31 -8.23
CA LEU A 78 8.28 -5.20 -9.26
C LEU A 78 7.81 -6.64 -9.07
N ASP A 79 7.64 -7.10 -7.83
CA ASP A 79 7.09 -8.42 -7.55
C ASP A 79 5.66 -8.57 -8.09
N MET A 80 4.81 -7.56 -7.91
CA MET A 80 3.46 -7.52 -8.47
C MET A 80 3.46 -7.59 -10.01
N ILE A 81 4.36 -6.88 -10.67
CA ILE A 81 4.49 -6.92 -12.13
C ILE A 81 4.95 -8.32 -12.58
N ASN A 82 6.09 -8.79 -12.06
CA ASN A 82 6.79 -9.95 -12.58
C ASN A 82 6.12 -11.29 -12.20
N LYS A 83 5.57 -11.40 -10.99
CA LYS A 83 5.02 -12.65 -10.46
C LYS A 83 3.50 -12.74 -10.56
N TYR A 84 2.81 -11.60 -10.57
CA TYR A 84 1.33 -11.54 -10.52
C TYR A 84 0.70 -10.86 -11.73
N ASN A 85 1.51 -10.45 -12.72
CA ASN A 85 1.08 -9.82 -13.96
C ASN A 85 0.17 -8.60 -13.74
N ILE A 86 0.46 -7.83 -12.68
CA ILE A 86 -0.26 -6.60 -12.37
C ILE A 86 0.22 -5.48 -13.29
N THR A 87 -0.71 -4.86 -13.99
CA THR A 87 -0.44 -3.75 -14.93
C THR A 87 -1.02 -2.41 -14.47
N HIS A 88 -1.93 -2.42 -13.49
CA HIS A 88 -2.59 -1.24 -12.97
C HIS A 88 -2.34 -1.14 -11.47
N PHE A 89 -2.00 0.05 -11.00
CA PHE A 89 -1.67 0.28 -9.59
C PHE A 89 -2.49 1.43 -9.03
N ILE A 90 -2.90 1.26 -7.77
CA ILE A 90 -3.41 2.36 -6.98
C ILE A 90 -2.33 2.71 -5.97
N TYR A 91 -1.79 3.92 -6.15
CA TYR A 91 -0.73 4.48 -5.33
C TYR A 91 -1.27 5.64 -4.50
N THR A 92 -1.20 5.49 -3.19
CA THR A 92 -1.49 6.57 -2.24
C THR A 92 -0.18 7.11 -1.69
N ALA A 93 -0.06 8.42 -1.49
CA ALA A 93 1.15 8.97 -0.91
C ALA A 93 0.91 10.32 -0.23
N ALA A 94 1.68 10.55 0.83
CA ALA A 94 2.01 11.87 1.34
C ALA A 94 3.50 12.10 1.07
N TRP A 95 3.82 12.41 -0.20
CA TRP A 95 5.20 12.53 -0.68
C TRP A 95 5.75 13.94 -0.50
N PHE A 96 6.92 14.06 0.12
CA PHE A 96 7.66 15.32 0.19
C PHE A 96 8.57 15.41 -1.04
N SER A 97 8.26 16.33 -1.96
CA SER A 97 9.05 16.51 -3.17
C SER A 97 10.45 17.03 -2.86
N GLU A 98 11.47 16.31 -3.34
CA GLU A 98 12.87 16.70 -3.23
C GLU A 98 13.49 16.81 -4.63
N MET A 99 14.13 17.94 -4.91
CA MET A 99 14.80 18.18 -6.19
C MET A 99 16.19 17.53 -6.20
N PRO A 100 16.71 17.16 -7.38
CA PRO A 100 16.09 17.35 -8.70
C PRO A 100 15.31 16.13 -9.21
N PHE A 101 15.41 14.97 -8.55
CA PHE A 101 14.94 13.68 -9.10
C PHE A 101 13.88 12.96 -8.25
N GLN A 102 13.33 13.59 -7.22
CA GLN A 102 12.34 12.98 -6.33
C GLN A 102 11.12 13.89 -6.11
N THR A 103 10.70 14.60 -7.15
CA THR A 103 9.42 15.30 -7.10
C THR A 103 8.29 14.30 -7.33
N ALA A 104 7.15 14.48 -6.65
CA ALA A 104 6.06 13.49 -6.69
C ALA A 104 5.47 13.25 -8.10
N ILE A 105 5.50 14.27 -8.96
CA ILE A 105 4.90 14.22 -10.30
C ILE A 105 5.95 13.97 -11.39
N GLN A 106 7.20 14.41 -11.17
CA GLN A 106 8.33 14.46 -12.10
C GLN A 106 8.04 14.03 -13.54
N GLU A 107 8.00 15.01 -14.44
CA GLU A 107 7.99 14.79 -15.90
C GLU A 107 9.38 14.45 -16.46
#